data_AF-A0A7K1DRG8-F1
#
_entry.id   AF-A0A7K1DRG8-F1
#
_cell.length_a   1.000
_cell.length_b   1.000
_cell.length_c   1.000
_cell.angle_alpha   90.00
_cell.angle_beta   90.00
_cell.angle_gamma   90.00
#
_symmetry.space_group_name_H-M   'P 1'
#
loop_
_entity.id
_entity.type
_entity.pdbx_description
1 polymer ?
#
loop_
_entity_poly.entity_id
_entity_poly.type
_entity_poly.pdbx_seq_one_letter_code
_entity_poly.pdbx_strand_id
1 'polypeptide(L)'
;AALTSLMTGHAYATSARTASRMGPHSGFAENEKYMLNVLRMHRDAHGEILNSKEVQDDLLYAGLESWEAAVRDGEEYGVRNAQATVLAPTGTIGLMMDCDTTGVEPDLGLVKFKKMVGGGSMSIVNQTIPRALRRLGYNTQQVDDIVAYIDENKSILGAPHIESSHLDVFACSMGDNTIHYEGHVRMMGAVQPFLSGAISKTVNMPEEASVEDIEKLHMLSWELGIKAVAIYRDNCKVGQPLSATKKDDDTKDGDKSEAATQVVERVVEKIVTQPIRQKLPRSRRGRTFEFRVADCKGFANIGEYEDGRPGEMFLTVSKQGSTLSGIMDAFAKSISYGLQYGVPLRAFVEAFTNMRFEPAGMTDDPDIRMASSIMDYLFRRLALEYMTYDERAELGIFTRDERIQPTLPGVEESVIETKNGSEMATDIKSVQSVSELVQQIELGIAPKAPVSDHSSPNGIVRHSDAPMCMLCGVQMQRAGSCHACPSCGSTSGCS
;
A
#
# COMPACT_ATOMS: atom_id res chain seq x y z
N ALA A 1 -0.65 11.96 -23.75
CA ALA A 1 0.64 12.50 -24.27
C ALA A 1 0.70 14.03 -24.16
N ALA A 2 -0.04 14.79 -24.98
CA ALA A 2 0.05 16.26 -25.03
C ALA A 2 -0.14 16.97 -23.67
N LEU A 3 -1.19 16.60 -22.91
CA LEU A 3 -1.42 17.14 -21.56
C LEU A 3 -0.23 16.89 -20.62
N THR A 4 0.28 15.65 -20.57
CA THR A 4 1.45 15.31 -19.74
C THR A 4 2.71 16.06 -20.20
N SER A 5 2.89 16.20 -21.51
CA SER A 5 3.99 16.97 -22.10
C SER A 5 3.96 18.42 -21.64
N LEU A 6 2.81 19.09 -21.76
CA LEU A 6 2.62 20.46 -21.26
C LEU A 6 2.93 20.57 -19.77
N MET A 7 2.32 19.70 -18.95
CA MET A 7 2.48 19.76 -17.49
C MET A 7 3.95 19.58 -17.06
N THR A 8 4.66 18.63 -17.65
CA THR A 8 6.08 18.39 -17.31
C THR A 8 6.99 19.47 -17.87
N GLY A 9 6.77 19.93 -19.10
CA GLY A 9 7.53 21.05 -19.67
C GLY A 9 7.39 22.30 -18.80
N HIS A 10 6.17 22.59 -18.36
CA HIS A 10 5.90 23.72 -17.46
C HIS A 10 6.58 23.56 -16.09
N ALA A 11 6.60 22.34 -15.54
CA ALA A 11 7.29 22.05 -14.30
C ALA A 11 8.81 22.29 -14.40
N TYR A 12 9.44 21.87 -15.50
CA TYR A 12 10.86 22.14 -15.72
C TYR A 12 11.17 23.60 -16.03
N ALA A 13 10.32 24.31 -16.79
CA ALA A 13 10.46 25.75 -16.98
C ALA A 13 10.38 26.49 -15.63
N THR A 14 9.47 26.07 -14.75
CA THR A 14 9.36 26.61 -13.38
C THR A 14 10.57 26.27 -12.53
N SER A 15 11.09 25.05 -12.64
CA SER A 15 12.33 24.60 -11.99
C SER A 15 13.54 25.45 -12.39
N ALA A 16 13.67 25.78 -13.68
CA ALA A 16 14.73 26.66 -14.18
C ALA A 16 14.60 28.10 -13.67
N ARG A 17 13.38 28.67 -13.71
CA ARG A 17 13.13 30.00 -13.11
C ARG A 17 13.42 30.03 -11.61
N THR A 18 13.15 28.94 -10.90
CA THR A 18 13.50 28.82 -9.47
C THR A 18 15.02 28.79 -9.28
N ALA A 19 15.75 28.08 -10.16
CA ALA A 19 17.20 28.05 -10.14
C ALA A 19 17.84 29.43 -10.37
N SER A 20 17.24 30.30 -11.20
CA SER A 20 17.72 31.68 -11.39
C SER A 20 17.83 32.49 -10.09
N ARG A 21 17.03 32.15 -9.06
CA ARG A 21 17.02 32.82 -7.76
C ARG A 21 17.74 32.04 -6.68
N MET A 22 17.64 30.72 -6.70
CA MET A 22 18.10 29.85 -5.60
C MET A 22 19.34 29.02 -5.93
N GLY A 23 19.83 29.13 -7.17
CA GLY A 23 20.80 28.21 -7.76
C GLY A 23 20.16 26.86 -8.17
N PRO A 24 20.80 26.11 -9.07
CA PRO A 24 20.33 24.78 -9.47
C PRO A 24 20.48 23.76 -8.32
N HIS A 25 20.03 22.52 -8.53
CA HIS A 25 20.27 21.44 -7.56
C HIS A 25 21.77 21.14 -7.41
N SER A 26 22.17 20.58 -6.27
CA SER A 26 23.59 20.35 -5.90
C SER A 26 24.37 19.56 -6.95
N GLY A 27 23.77 18.52 -7.51
CA GLY A 27 24.40 17.69 -8.56
C GLY A 27 24.33 18.26 -9.99
N PHE A 28 23.86 19.50 -10.21
CA PHE A 28 23.64 20.00 -11.56
C PHE A 28 24.96 20.24 -12.31
N ALA A 29 25.95 20.86 -11.67
CA ALA A 29 27.22 21.19 -12.34
C ALA A 29 27.93 19.95 -12.92
N GLU A 30 27.87 18.81 -12.22
CA GLU A 30 28.45 17.54 -12.67
C GLU A 30 27.62 16.87 -13.77
N ASN A 31 26.29 17.12 -13.77
CA ASN A 31 25.33 16.45 -14.66
C ASN A 31 24.76 17.36 -15.76
N GLU A 32 25.25 18.60 -15.88
CA GLU A 32 24.67 19.68 -16.68
C GLU A 32 24.41 19.24 -18.12
N LYS A 33 25.46 18.71 -18.77
CA LYS A 33 25.39 18.22 -20.16
C LYS A 33 24.29 17.20 -20.35
N TYR A 34 24.18 16.22 -19.45
CA TYR A 34 23.21 15.11 -19.58
C TYR A 34 21.80 15.56 -19.22
N MET A 35 21.65 16.37 -18.18
CA MET A 35 20.35 16.92 -17.76
C MET A 35 19.75 17.78 -18.86
N LEU A 36 20.53 18.70 -19.43
CA LEU A 36 20.09 19.54 -20.55
C LEU A 36 19.77 18.71 -21.80
N ASN A 37 20.54 17.65 -22.06
CA ASN A 37 20.24 16.73 -23.15
C ASN A 37 18.90 16.01 -22.94
N VAL A 38 18.60 15.56 -21.71
CA VAL A 38 17.30 14.93 -21.39
C VAL A 38 16.15 15.93 -21.58
N LEU A 39 16.30 17.19 -21.20
CA LEU A 39 15.27 18.22 -21.47
C LEU A 39 15.03 18.42 -22.97
N ARG A 40 16.10 18.43 -23.79
CA ARG A 40 15.97 18.48 -25.24
C ARG A 40 15.28 17.24 -25.80
N MET A 41 15.60 16.04 -25.29
CA MET A 41 14.90 14.81 -25.69
C MET A 41 13.39 14.87 -25.39
N HIS A 42 13.00 15.42 -24.23
CA HIS A 42 11.58 15.61 -23.90
C HIS A 42 10.89 16.61 -24.83
N ARG A 43 11.56 17.72 -25.16
CA ARG A 43 11.09 18.70 -26.14
C ARG A 43 10.94 18.08 -27.53
N ASP A 44 11.94 17.35 -28.00
CA ASP A 44 11.94 16.77 -29.34
C ASP A 44 10.83 15.70 -29.44
N ALA A 45 10.64 14.89 -28.38
CA ALA A 45 9.53 13.95 -28.29
C ALA A 45 8.15 14.63 -28.35
N HIS A 46 8.03 15.90 -27.94
CA HIS A 46 6.77 16.65 -28.08
C HIS A 46 6.40 16.86 -29.56
N GLY A 47 7.40 17.11 -30.42
CA GLY A 47 7.21 17.23 -31.87
C GLY A 47 6.80 15.90 -32.54
N GLU A 48 7.02 14.78 -31.86
CA GLU A 48 6.75 13.42 -32.35
C GLU A 48 5.45 12.83 -31.79
N ILE A 49 4.61 13.62 -31.11
CA ILE A 49 3.32 13.16 -30.58
C ILE A 49 2.46 12.62 -31.74
N LEU A 50 2.14 11.32 -31.65
CA LEU A 50 1.29 10.62 -32.62
C LEU A 50 -0.10 11.25 -32.68
N ASN A 51 -0.71 11.23 -33.86
CA ASN A 51 -2.06 11.77 -34.11
C ASN A 51 -2.24 13.23 -33.65
N SER A 52 -1.20 14.05 -33.76
CA SER A 52 -1.23 15.47 -33.35
C SER A 52 -2.37 16.26 -34.01
N LYS A 53 -2.81 15.88 -35.21
CA LYS A 53 -3.96 16.51 -35.91
C LYS A 53 -5.31 16.31 -35.20
N GLU A 54 -5.43 15.29 -34.35
CA GLU A 54 -6.63 15.01 -33.55
C GLU A 54 -6.59 15.72 -32.18
N VAL A 55 -5.49 16.42 -31.88
CA VAL A 55 -5.28 17.16 -30.64
C VAL A 55 -5.49 18.65 -30.92
N GLN A 56 -5.97 19.40 -29.93
CA GLN A 56 -6.16 20.84 -30.06
C GLN A 56 -4.82 21.56 -30.26
N ASP A 57 -4.73 22.42 -31.28
CA ASP A 57 -3.49 23.11 -31.66
C ASP A 57 -2.93 23.99 -30.54
N ASP A 58 -3.80 24.64 -29.76
CA ASP A 58 -3.42 25.49 -28.62
C ASP A 58 -2.73 24.69 -27.50
N LEU A 59 -3.20 23.48 -27.23
CA LEU A 59 -2.60 22.57 -26.27
C LEU A 59 -1.21 22.10 -26.70
N LEU A 60 -1.04 21.76 -27.99
CA LEU A 60 0.27 21.39 -28.53
C LEU A 60 1.22 22.59 -28.48
N TYR A 61 0.77 23.75 -28.94
CA TYR A 61 1.59 24.96 -28.93
C TYR A 61 2.05 25.34 -27.52
N ALA A 62 1.15 25.32 -26.53
CA ALA A 62 1.49 25.60 -25.13
C ALA A 62 2.50 24.59 -24.57
N GLY A 63 2.40 23.31 -24.97
CA GLY A 63 3.34 22.28 -24.58
C GLY A 63 4.74 22.53 -25.14
N LEU A 64 4.82 22.85 -26.44
CA LEU A 64 6.08 23.21 -27.10
C LEU A 64 6.72 24.45 -26.46
N GLU A 65 5.94 25.52 -26.26
CA GLU A 65 6.42 26.75 -25.62
C GLU A 65 6.99 26.48 -24.23
N SER A 66 6.32 25.62 -23.46
CA SER A 66 6.79 25.22 -22.13
C SER A 66 8.12 24.48 -22.17
N TRP A 67 8.32 23.60 -23.15
CA TRP A 67 9.59 22.88 -23.34
C TRP A 67 10.71 23.78 -23.86
N GLU A 68 10.42 24.68 -24.79
CA GLU A 68 11.40 25.67 -25.25
C GLU A 68 11.85 26.57 -24.10
N ALA A 69 10.92 27.00 -23.24
CA ALA A 69 11.26 27.73 -22.03
C ALA A 69 12.10 26.88 -21.06
N ALA A 70 11.74 25.61 -20.86
CA ALA A 70 12.50 24.71 -19.99
C ALA A 70 13.95 24.49 -20.46
N VAL A 71 14.16 24.31 -21.77
CA VAL A 71 15.50 24.15 -22.35
C VAL A 71 16.28 25.46 -22.27
N ARG A 72 15.72 26.56 -22.77
CA ARG A 72 16.40 27.86 -22.78
C ARG A 72 16.77 28.33 -21.38
N ASP A 73 15.80 28.35 -20.45
CA ASP A 73 16.04 28.83 -19.09
C ASP A 73 16.93 27.83 -18.31
N GLY A 74 16.82 26.53 -18.62
CA GLY A 74 17.69 25.50 -18.05
C GLY A 74 19.15 25.65 -18.49
N GLU A 75 19.42 26.05 -19.73
CA GLU A 75 20.77 26.36 -20.22
C GLU A 75 21.35 27.62 -19.56
N GLU A 76 20.53 28.61 -19.25
CA GLU A 76 20.99 29.87 -18.64
C GLU A 76 21.22 29.77 -17.13
N TYR A 77 20.31 29.09 -16.41
CA TYR A 77 20.28 29.11 -14.94
C TYR A 77 20.48 27.73 -14.29
N GLY A 78 20.48 26.67 -15.08
CA GLY A 78 20.31 25.30 -14.60
C GLY A 78 18.88 25.01 -14.13
N VAL A 79 18.67 23.84 -13.54
CA VAL A 79 17.36 23.42 -12.99
C VAL A 79 17.43 23.18 -11.50
N ARG A 80 16.39 23.57 -10.76
CA ARG A 80 16.33 23.42 -9.30
C ARG A 80 16.02 21.99 -8.86
N ASN A 81 15.34 21.22 -9.71
CA ASN A 81 14.89 19.86 -9.44
C ASN A 81 15.55 18.88 -10.41
N ALA A 82 16.21 17.85 -9.88
CA ALA A 82 16.80 16.77 -10.67
C ALA A 82 15.74 15.86 -11.33
N GLN A 83 14.54 15.78 -10.75
CA GLN A 83 13.34 15.16 -11.32
C GLN A 83 12.15 16.06 -11.00
N ALA A 84 11.26 16.28 -11.96
CA ALA A 84 10.12 17.18 -11.81
C ALA A 84 8.77 16.45 -11.70
N THR A 85 8.60 15.34 -12.41
CA THR A 85 7.31 14.66 -12.54
C THR A 85 7.41 13.13 -12.48
N VAL A 86 6.36 12.53 -11.93
CA VAL A 86 6.08 11.08 -11.86
C VAL A 86 4.56 10.90 -11.84
N LEU A 87 4.04 9.79 -12.35
CA LEU A 87 2.63 9.43 -12.16
C LEU A 87 2.53 8.42 -11.02
N ALA A 88 2.17 8.89 -9.83
CA ALA A 88 2.00 8.07 -8.64
C ALA A 88 0.56 7.51 -8.53
N PRO A 89 0.32 6.48 -7.69
CA PRO A 89 -1.03 6.02 -7.40
C PRO A 89 -1.82 7.13 -6.71
N THR A 90 -3.01 7.42 -7.24
CA THR A 90 -3.87 8.51 -6.74
C THR A 90 -5.17 8.00 -6.10
N GLY A 91 -5.26 6.73 -5.73
CA GLY A 91 -6.51 6.12 -5.22
C GLY A 91 -7.24 6.94 -4.15
N THR A 92 -6.53 7.35 -3.08
CA THR A 92 -7.14 8.12 -1.99
C THR A 92 -7.53 9.54 -2.40
N ILE A 93 -6.63 10.26 -3.08
CA ILE A 93 -6.85 11.66 -3.45
C ILE A 93 -7.82 11.80 -4.62
N GLY A 94 -7.80 10.86 -5.56
CA GLY A 94 -8.73 10.78 -6.68
C GLY A 94 -10.15 10.55 -6.17
N LEU A 95 -10.32 9.65 -5.20
CA LEU A 95 -11.62 9.48 -4.53
C LEU A 95 -12.06 10.75 -3.80
N MET A 96 -11.14 11.46 -3.13
CA MET A 96 -11.46 12.72 -2.43
C MET A 96 -11.86 13.85 -3.40
N MET A 97 -11.27 13.88 -4.59
CA MET A 97 -11.52 14.89 -5.62
C MET A 97 -12.66 14.50 -6.58
N ASP A 98 -13.37 13.40 -6.30
CA ASP A 98 -14.38 12.82 -7.19
C ASP A 98 -13.86 12.57 -8.62
N CYS A 99 -12.59 12.18 -8.74
CA CYS A 99 -12.01 11.75 -10.00
C CYS A 99 -12.57 10.38 -10.40
N ASP A 100 -13.10 10.27 -11.61
CA ASP A 100 -13.54 8.99 -12.16
C ASP A 100 -12.36 8.03 -12.41
N THR A 101 -11.15 8.55 -12.72
CA THR A 101 -9.96 7.73 -12.96
C THR A 101 -8.79 8.11 -12.05
N THR A 102 -7.90 7.15 -11.78
CA THR A 102 -6.76 7.29 -10.87
C THR A 102 -5.45 7.34 -11.66
N GLY A 103 -5.20 8.47 -12.34
CA GLY A 103 -3.98 8.72 -13.12
C GLY A 103 -4.20 8.54 -14.62
N VAL A 104 -3.36 7.73 -15.28
CA VAL A 104 -3.49 7.37 -16.71
C VAL A 104 -4.20 6.03 -16.91
N GLU A 105 -4.93 5.59 -15.89
CA GLU A 105 -5.72 4.38 -15.91
C GLU A 105 -7.03 4.62 -16.67
N PRO A 106 -7.49 3.66 -17.49
CA PRO A 106 -8.88 3.66 -17.89
C PRO A 106 -9.77 3.45 -16.66
N ASP A 107 -11.04 3.83 -16.76
CA ASP A 107 -11.95 3.61 -15.65
C ASP A 107 -12.06 2.11 -15.33
N LEU A 108 -12.16 1.77 -14.05
CA LEU A 108 -12.17 0.38 -13.63
C LEU A 108 -13.45 -0.32 -14.11
N GLY A 109 -14.57 0.39 -14.07
CA GLY A 109 -15.90 -0.05 -14.49
C GLY A 109 -16.88 1.10 -14.42
N LEU A 110 -17.91 1.08 -15.28
CA LEU A 110 -18.88 2.17 -15.41
C LEU A 110 -19.71 2.42 -14.14
N VAL A 111 -19.80 1.42 -13.26
CA VAL A 111 -20.48 1.51 -11.97
C VAL A 111 -19.56 1.03 -10.86
N LYS A 112 -19.44 1.84 -9.81
CA LYS A 112 -18.60 1.58 -8.64
C LYS A 112 -19.48 1.28 -7.44
N PHE A 113 -19.06 0.33 -6.60
CA PHE A 113 -19.78 -0.03 -5.37
C PHE A 113 -19.08 0.53 -4.15
N LYS A 114 -19.78 1.36 -3.37
CA LYS A 114 -19.30 1.91 -2.11
C LYS A 114 -19.98 1.21 -0.93
N LYS A 115 -19.19 0.59 -0.06
CA LYS A 115 -19.68 -0.02 1.18
C LYS A 115 -19.91 1.06 2.23
N MET A 116 -21.12 1.11 2.80
CA MET A 116 -21.52 2.14 3.76
C MET A 116 -21.10 1.75 5.19
N VAL A 117 -20.87 2.75 6.06
CA VAL A 117 -20.36 2.58 7.45
C VAL A 117 -21.36 1.84 8.36
N GLY A 118 -22.60 1.61 7.92
CA GLY A 118 -23.62 0.84 8.64
C GLY A 118 -23.93 -0.54 8.04
N GLY A 119 -23.16 -1.00 7.05
CA GLY A 119 -23.56 -2.13 6.20
C GLY A 119 -24.41 -1.69 5.00
N GLY A 120 -24.44 -2.51 3.94
CA GLY A 120 -25.01 -2.18 2.64
C GLY A 120 -24.01 -1.60 1.64
N SER A 121 -24.32 -1.71 0.35
CA SER A 121 -23.55 -1.15 -0.76
C SER A 121 -24.40 -0.14 -1.54
N MET A 122 -23.79 0.96 -1.96
CA MET A 122 -24.38 1.94 -2.88
C MET A 122 -23.67 1.84 -4.23
N SER A 123 -24.42 1.79 -5.32
CA SER A 123 -23.86 1.97 -6.67
C SER A 123 -23.70 3.45 -6.99
N ILE A 124 -22.57 3.79 -7.61
CA ILE A 124 -22.28 5.12 -8.12
C ILE A 124 -21.92 4.94 -9.60
N VAL A 125 -22.76 5.47 -10.49
CA VAL A 125 -22.48 5.50 -11.92
C VAL A 125 -21.45 6.60 -12.21
N ASN A 126 -20.50 6.29 -13.09
CA ASN A 126 -19.48 7.23 -13.55
C ASN A 126 -20.11 8.52 -14.10
N GLN A 127 -19.69 9.67 -13.55
CA GLN A 127 -20.29 10.98 -13.83
C GLN A 127 -19.82 11.60 -15.15
N THR A 128 -18.81 11.02 -15.77
CA THR A 128 -18.34 11.38 -17.11
C THR A 128 -19.22 10.81 -18.22
N ILE A 129 -19.99 9.74 -17.99
CA ILE A 129 -20.86 9.12 -19.00
C ILE A 129 -21.85 10.12 -19.62
N PRO A 130 -22.65 10.89 -18.85
CA PRO A 130 -23.57 11.87 -19.43
C PRO A 130 -22.85 12.97 -20.24
N ARG A 131 -21.65 13.35 -19.82
CA ARG A 131 -20.84 14.37 -20.50
C ARG A 131 -20.32 13.85 -21.84
N ALA A 132 -19.86 12.60 -21.89
CA ALA A 132 -19.39 11.95 -23.10
C ALA A 132 -20.54 11.77 -24.10
N LEU A 133 -21.69 11.25 -23.67
CA LEU A 133 -22.86 11.07 -24.53
C LEU A 133 -23.35 12.39 -25.14
N ARG A 134 -23.45 13.48 -24.35
CA ARG A 134 -23.80 14.79 -24.90
C ARG A 134 -22.82 15.27 -25.97
N ARG A 135 -21.52 15.00 -25.79
CA ARG A 135 -20.48 15.36 -26.77
C ARG A 135 -20.55 14.51 -28.04
N LEU A 136 -21.03 13.27 -27.94
CA LEU A 136 -21.31 12.38 -29.05
C LEU A 136 -22.64 12.70 -29.77
N GLY A 137 -23.42 13.67 -29.28
CA GLY A 137 -24.64 14.16 -29.94
C GLY A 137 -25.95 13.58 -29.42
N TYR A 138 -25.92 12.81 -28.33
CA TYR A 138 -27.14 12.27 -27.71
C TYR A 138 -27.95 13.38 -27.01
N ASN A 139 -29.27 13.34 -27.16
CA ASN A 139 -30.16 14.26 -26.49
C ASN A 139 -30.39 13.87 -25.01
N THR A 140 -30.96 14.78 -24.21
CA THR A 140 -31.17 14.58 -22.77
C THR A 140 -31.92 13.29 -22.43
N GLN A 141 -33.00 12.98 -23.15
CA GLN A 141 -33.78 11.78 -22.89
C GLN A 141 -32.97 10.50 -23.17
N GLN A 142 -32.24 10.46 -24.29
CA GLN A 142 -31.38 9.33 -24.61
C GLN A 142 -30.27 9.14 -23.57
N VAL A 143 -29.69 10.25 -23.09
CA VAL A 143 -28.67 10.22 -22.04
C VAL A 143 -29.25 9.64 -20.76
N ASP A 144 -30.41 10.10 -20.32
CA ASP A 144 -31.06 9.64 -19.10
C ASP A 144 -31.44 8.15 -19.20
N ASP A 145 -31.97 7.71 -20.35
CA ASP A 145 -32.30 6.31 -20.61
C ASP A 145 -31.05 5.40 -20.56
N ILE A 146 -29.94 5.83 -21.16
CA ILE A 146 -28.67 5.08 -21.16
C ILE A 146 -28.09 5.02 -19.73
N VAL A 147 -28.09 6.13 -19.00
CA VAL A 147 -27.56 6.19 -17.63
C VAL A 147 -28.39 5.31 -16.69
N ALA A 148 -29.72 5.34 -16.81
CA ALA A 148 -30.60 4.45 -16.06
C ALA A 148 -30.33 2.98 -16.39
N TYR A 149 -30.17 2.65 -17.68
CA TYR A 149 -29.81 1.29 -18.09
C TYR A 149 -28.47 0.83 -17.49
N ILE A 150 -27.45 1.69 -17.47
CA ILE A 150 -26.14 1.38 -16.88
C ILE A 150 -26.24 1.21 -15.36
N ASP A 151 -27.04 2.02 -14.66
CA ASP A 151 -27.25 1.81 -13.23
C ASP A 151 -27.96 0.49 -12.96
N GLU A 152 -28.90 0.05 -13.79
CA GLU A 152 -29.59 -1.23 -13.57
C GLU A 152 -28.71 -2.44 -13.96
N ASN A 153 -28.13 -2.40 -15.15
CA ASN A 153 -27.47 -3.54 -15.79
C ASN A 153 -25.95 -3.59 -15.54
N LYS A 154 -25.38 -2.52 -14.98
CA LYS A 154 -23.94 -2.35 -14.74
C LYS A 154 -23.07 -2.42 -16.00
N SER A 155 -23.71 -2.34 -17.17
CA SER A 155 -23.10 -2.43 -18.49
C SER A 155 -23.74 -1.42 -19.43
N ILE A 156 -22.96 -0.96 -20.41
CA ILE A 156 -23.46 -0.17 -21.53
C ILE A 156 -23.90 -1.04 -22.71
N LEU A 157 -23.50 -2.31 -22.75
CA LEU A 157 -23.85 -3.22 -23.83
C LEU A 157 -25.36 -3.48 -23.82
N GLY A 158 -26.01 -3.22 -24.96
CA GLY A 158 -27.46 -3.33 -25.10
C GLY A 158 -28.25 -2.14 -24.54
N ALA A 159 -27.58 -1.07 -24.08
CA ALA A 159 -28.27 0.14 -23.65
C ALA A 159 -29.14 0.71 -24.79
N PRO A 160 -30.32 1.27 -24.49
CA PRO A 160 -31.18 1.84 -25.52
C PRO A 160 -30.47 3.01 -26.22
N HIS A 161 -30.78 3.23 -27.50
CA HIS A 161 -30.25 4.32 -28.34
C HIS A 161 -28.75 4.31 -28.64
N ILE A 162 -27.92 3.56 -27.90
CA ILE A 162 -26.46 3.58 -28.09
C ILE A 162 -26.09 3.07 -29.48
N GLU A 163 -25.20 3.80 -30.16
CA GLU A 163 -24.68 3.38 -31.46
C GLU A 163 -23.47 2.48 -31.23
N SER A 164 -23.35 1.41 -32.02
CA SER A 164 -22.25 0.45 -31.87
C SER A 164 -20.87 1.09 -32.04
N SER A 165 -20.75 2.13 -32.88
CA SER A 165 -19.52 2.92 -33.07
C SER A 165 -19.09 3.73 -31.85
N HIS A 166 -19.99 3.94 -30.87
CA HIS A 166 -19.70 4.70 -29.66
C HIS A 166 -19.32 3.83 -28.46
N LEU A 167 -19.45 2.49 -28.56
CA LEU A 167 -19.19 1.57 -27.44
C LEU A 167 -17.75 1.64 -26.95
N ASP A 168 -16.78 1.82 -27.85
CA ASP A 168 -15.35 1.89 -27.52
C ASP A 168 -15.01 3.09 -26.62
N VAL A 169 -15.82 4.15 -26.64
CA VAL A 169 -15.64 5.33 -25.76
C VAL A 169 -15.84 4.99 -24.29
N PHE A 170 -16.62 3.95 -24.00
CA PHE A 170 -17.00 3.52 -22.66
C PHE A 170 -16.33 2.21 -22.23
N ALA A 171 -15.29 1.80 -22.96
CA ALA A 171 -14.51 0.62 -22.60
C ALA A 171 -13.75 0.86 -21.29
N CYS A 172 -13.81 -0.11 -20.38
CA CYS A 172 -13.22 -0.05 -19.05
C CYS A 172 -12.00 -0.97 -18.93
N SER A 173 -11.30 -0.90 -17.79
CA SER A 173 -10.21 -1.84 -17.49
C SER A 173 -10.71 -3.26 -17.24
N MET A 174 -11.92 -3.42 -16.74
CA MET A 174 -12.55 -4.68 -16.35
C MET A 174 -14.03 -4.64 -16.77
N GLY A 175 -14.70 -5.80 -16.78
CA GLY A 175 -16.12 -5.92 -17.14
C GLY A 175 -16.34 -6.61 -18.48
N ASP A 176 -17.46 -6.31 -19.13
CA ASP A 176 -17.89 -6.92 -20.39
C ASP A 176 -17.52 -6.10 -21.65
N ASN A 177 -17.12 -4.84 -21.47
CA ASN A 177 -16.56 -3.97 -22.50
C ASN A 177 -15.14 -3.52 -22.09
N THR A 178 -14.13 -4.33 -22.37
CA THR A 178 -12.77 -4.15 -21.83
C THR A 178 -11.76 -3.64 -22.84
N ILE A 179 -10.88 -2.75 -22.38
CA ILE A 179 -9.68 -2.35 -23.12
C ILE A 179 -8.64 -3.47 -23.00
N HIS A 180 -8.25 -4.03 -24.13
CA HIS A 180 -7.18 -5.03 -24.21
C HIS A 180 -5.92 -4.57 -23.47
N TYR A 181 -5.26 -5.47 -22.74
CA TYR A 181 -4.12 -5.12 -21.87
C TYR A 181 -2.97 -4.42 -22.61
N GLU A 182 -2.76 -4.69 -23.91
CA GLU A 182 -1.80 -3.93 -24.73
C GLU A 182 -2.16 -2.44 -24.85
N GLY A 183 -3.44 -2.10 -24.86
CA GLY A 183 -3.90 -0.71 -24.88
C GLY A 183 -3.42 0.06 -23.64
N HIS A 184 -3.37 -0.61 -22.48
CA HIS A 184 -2.82 -0.03 -21.25
C HIS A 184 -1.33 0.26 -21.38
N VAL A 185 -0.57 -0.68 -21.92
CA VAL A 185 0.88 -0.55 -22.13
C VAL A 185 1.18 0.54 -23.17
N ARG A 186 0.45 0.56 -24.29
CA ARG A 186 0.59 1.58 -25.33
C ARG A 186 0.26 2.98 -24.81
N MET A 187 -0.76 3.11 -23.95
CA MET A 187 -1.05 4.38 -23.28
C MET A 187 0.10 4.82 -22.37
N MET A 188 0.68 3.89 -21.58
CA MET A 188 1.86 4.17 -20.77
C MET A 188 3.05 4.61 -21.64
N GLY A 189 3.32 3.89 -22.73
CA GLY A 189 4.38 4.22 -23.70
C GLY A 189 4.19 5.59 -24.35
N ALA A 190 2.95 5.99 -24.69
CA ALA A 190 2.66 7.30 -25.25
C ALA A 190 2.90 8.47 -24.28
N VAL A 191 2.92 8.20 -22.96
CA VAL A 191 3.06 9.22 -21.92
C VAL A 191 4.46 9.22 -21.29
N GLN A 192 5.13 8.07 -21.26
CA GLN A 192 6.44 7.89 -20.63
C GLN A 192 7.53 8.87 -21.11
N PRO A 193 7.60 9.26 -22.42
CA PRO A 193 8.56 10.26 -22.90
C PRO A 193 8.39 11.63 -22.26
N PHE A 194 7.29 11.91 -21.57
CA PHE A 194 7.02 13.21 -20.96
C PHE A 194 7.08 13.18 -19.44
N LEU A 195 7.68 12.15 -18.85
CA LEU A 195 7.85 12.03 -17.41
C LEU A 195 9.32 11.82 -17.08
N SER A 196 9.83 12.59 -16.12
CA SER A 196 11.18 12.37 -15.60
C SER A 196 11.27 11.07 -14.79
N GLY A 197 10.23 10.76 -14.02
CA GLY A 197 10.06 9.51 -13.30
C GLY A 197 9.32 8.44 -14.11
N ALA A 198 8.82 7.42 -13.41
CA ALA A 198 8.06 6.32 -13.97
C ALA A 198 6.53 6.52 -13.84
N ILE A 199 5.78 5.51 -14.25
CA ILE A 199 4.31 5.47 -14.15
C ILE A 199 3.94 4.32 -13.20
N SER A 200 3.18 4.62 -12.15
CA SER A 200 2.65 3.64 -11.21
C SER A 200 1.20 3.30 -11.58
N LYS A 201 1.07 2.66 -12.76
CA LYS A 201 -0.18 2.13 -13.30
C LYS A 201 -0.09 0.61 -13.37
N THR A 202 -1.17 -0.06 -12.97
CA THR A 202 -1.28 -1.51 -13.15
C THR A 202 -1.90 -1.83 -14.52
N VAL A 203 -1.34 -2.85 -15.18
CA VAL A 203 -1.89 -3.44 -16.40
C VAL A 203 -2.71 -4.66 -16.00
N ASN A 204 -4.03 -4.55 -16.15
CA ASN A 204 -4.95 -5.62 -15.81
C ASN A 204 -5.07 -6.58 -17.00
N MET A 205 -4.83 -7.87 -16.74
CA MET A 205 -4.92 -8.97 -17.70
C MET A 205 -6.03 -9.93 -17.27
N PRO A 206 -6.71 -10.58 -18.22
CA PRO A 206 -7.77 -11.53 -17.90
C PRO A 206 -7.20 -12.81 -17.27
N GLU A 207 -8.06 -13.61 -16.63
CA GLU A 207 -7.66 -14.83 -15.91
C GLU A 207 -6.96 -15.85 -16.84
N GLU A 208 -7.43 -15.95 -18.08
CA GLU A 208 -6.91 -16.84 -19.13
C GLU A 208 -5.55 -16.41 -19.70
N ALA A 209 -5.00 -15.25 -19.30
CA ALA A 209 -3.73 -14.78 -19.79
C ALA A 209 -2.58 -15.76 -19.49
N SER A 210 -1.89 -16.18 -20.56
CA SER A 210 -0.83 -17.19 -20.47
C SER A 210 0.50 -16.59 -20.02
N VAL A 211 1.49 -17.45 -19.75
CA VAL A 211 2.86 -17.02 -19.44
C VAL A 211 3.48 -16.31 -20.66
N GLU A 212 3.22 -16.82 -21.87
CA GLU A 212 3.67 -16.23 -23.12
C GLU A 212 3.06 -14.84 -23.36
N ASP A 213 1.80 -14.62 -22.95
CA ASP A 213 1.17 -13.30 -23.05
C ASP A 213 1.81 -12.29 -22.09
N ILE A 214 2.15 -12.73 -20.87
CA ILE A 214 2.89 -11.92 -19.88
C ILE A 214 4.30 -11.58 -20.40
N GLU A 215 5.00 -12.56 -20.99
CA GLU A 215 6.31 -12.35 -21.60
C GLU A 215 6.23 -11.30 -22.73
N LYS A 216 5.29 -11.45 -23.67
CA LYS A 216 5.06 -10.48 -24.75
C LYS A 216 4.75 -9.09 -24.20
N LEU A 217 4.01 -8.99 -23.11
CA LEU A 217 3.67 -7.72 -22.47
C LEU A 217 4.92 -7.03 -21.90
N HIS A 218 5.80 -7.79 -21.24
CA HIS A 218 7.09 -7.27 -20.79
C HIS A 218 7.98 -6.81 -21.95
N MET A 219 8.03 -7.60 -23.03
CA MET A 219 8.78 -7.23 -24.24
C MET A 219 8.25 -5.95 -24.88
N LEU A 220 6.92 -5.84 -25.05
CA LEU A 220 6.27 -4.63 -25.56
C LEU A 220 6.56 -3.41 -24.66
N SER A 221 6.56 -3.60 -23.34
CA SER A 221 6.87 -2.53 -22.40
C SER A 221 8.31 -2.03 -22.54
N TRP A 222 9.25 -2.95 -22.74
CA TRP A 222 10.65 -2.63 -22.98
C TRP A 222 10.84 -1.92 -24.32
N GLU A 223 10.23 -2.41 -25.41
CA GLU A 223 10.28 -1.79 -26.74
C GLU A 223 9.74 -0.35 -26.74
N LEU A 224 8.70 -0.09 -25.95
CA LEU A 224 8.11 1.25 -25.79
C LEU A 224 8.88 2.15 -24.81
N GLY A 225 9.99 1.68 -24.22
CA GLY A 225 10.81 2.46 -23.29
C GLY A 225 10.14 2.75 -21.95
N ILE A 226 9.20 1.90 -21.52
CA ILE A 226 8.50 2.05 -20.24
C ILE A 226 9.48 1.77 -19.09
N LYS A 227 9.58 2.71 -18.14
CA LYS A 227 10.54 2.63 -17.03
C LYS A 227 10.12 1.65 -15.93
N ALA A 228 8.81 1.47 -15.74
CA ALA A 228 8.25 0.53 -14.78
C ALA A 228 6.91 -0.01 -15.28
N VAL A 229 6.72 -1.32 -15.17
CA VAL A 229 5.46 -2.00 -15.51
C VAL A 229 5.04 -2.89 -14.34
N ALA A 230 3.76 -2.80 -13.96
CA ALA A 230 3.15 -3.68 -12.98
C ALA A 230 2.00 -4.42 -13.65
N ILE A 231 1.97 -5.74 -13.51
CA ILE A 231 0.96 -6.61 -14.11
C ILE A 231 0.08 -7.17 -13.00
N TYR A 232 -1.23 -7.20 -13.26
CA TYR A 232 -2.19 -7.92 -12.44
C TYR A 232 -3.00 -8.83 -13.34
N ARG A 233 -2.91 -10.14 -13.11
CA ARG A 233 -3.78 -11.12 -13.78
C ARG A 233 -5.01 -11.36 -12.91
N ASP A 234 -6.20 -11.31 -13.48
CA ASP A 234 -7.41 -11.54 -12.70
C ASP A 234 -7.40 -12.91 -12.00
N ASN A 235 -8.03 -12.99 -10.83
CA ASN A 235 -8.06 -14.16 -9.95
C ASN A 235 -6.69 -14.73 -9.50
N CYS A 236 -5.57 -14.02 -9.73
CA CYS A 236 -4.24 -14.47 -9.26
C CYS A 236 -3.98 -14.29 -7.76
N LYS A 237 -4.87 -13.63 -7.01
CA LYS A 237 -4.75 -13.37 -5.56
C LYS A 237 -6.02 -13.78 -4.80
N VAL A 238 -5.84 -14.35 -3.61
CA VAL A 238 -6.90 -14.95 -2.76
C VAL A 238 -7.92 -13.94 -2.20
N GLY A 239 -7.64 -12.63 -2.27
CA GLY A 239 -8.57 -11.57 -1.86
C GLY A 239 -8.42 -10.31 -2.70
N GLN A 240 -9.53 -9.82 -3.26
CA GLN A 240 -9.62 -8.63 -4.09
C GLN A 240 -10.35 -7.51 -3.34
N PRO A 241 -9.77 -6.30 -3.19
CA PRO A 241 -10.46 -5.15 -2.60
C PRO A 241 -11.62 -4.61 -3.46
N LEU A 242 -11.55 -4.82 -4.78
CA LEU A 242 -12.52 -4.38 -5.78
C LEU A 242 -12.75 -5.54 -6.76
N SER A 243 -14.00 -6.00 -6.89
CA SER A 243 -14.41 -6.95 -7.92
C SER A 243 -15.42 -6.29 -8.85
N ALA A 244 -15.28 -6.49 -10.17
CA ALA A 244 -16.27 -6.07 -11.16
C ALA A 244 -17.45 -7.06 -11.26
N THR A 245 -17.30 -8.26 -10.70
CA THR A 245 -18.31 -9.31 -10.69
C THR A 245 -19.22 -9.20 -9.46
N LYS A 246 -20.52 -9.39 -9.71
CA LYS A 246 -21.50 -9.74 -8.70
C LYS A 246 -21.03 -11.03 -8.01
N LYS A 247 -20.70 -10.98 -6.72
CA LYS A 247 -21.03 -12.13 -5.88
C LYS A 247 -22.54 -12.04 -5.67
N ASP A 248 -23.29 -12.88 -6.36
CA ASP A 248 -24.71 -13.04 -6.09
C ASP A 248 -24.84 -13.52 -4.64
N ASP A 249 -25.21 -12.59 -3.78
CA ASP A 249 -25.59 -12.83 -2.40
C ASP A 249 -27.13 -12.83 -2.40
N ASP A 250 -27.75 -13.96 -2.74
CA ASP A 250 -29.05 -14.31 -2.16
C ASP A 250 -29.40 -15.81 -2.27
N THR A 251 -29.35 -16.44 -1.10
CA THR A 251 -30.22 -17.51 -0.58
C THR A 251 -30.89 -18.50 -1.56
N LYS A 252 -30.37 -19.76 -1.55
CA LYS A 252 -31.17 -20.98 -1.34
C LYS A 252 -30.27 -22.18 -1.02
N ASP A 253 -30.38 -22.67 0.22
CA ASP A 253 -30.03 -24.03 0.60
C ASP A 253 -30.73 -25.03 -0.34
N GLY A 254 -29.97 -25.98 -0.90
CA GLY A 254 -30.54 -27.07 -1.67
C GLY A 254 -29.64 -27.57 -2.80
N ASP A 255 -28.62 -28.33 -2.41
CA ASP A 255 -28.13 -29.54 -3.09
C ASP A 255 -28.06 -29.51 -4.64
N LYS A 256 -26.85 -29.20 -5.15
CA LYS A 256 -26.31 -29.70 -6.42
C LYS A 256 -24.83 -29.33 -6.54
N SER A 257 -24.02 -30.05 -5.76
CA SER A 257 -22.62 -30.27 -6.07
C SER A 257 -22.56 -31.38 -7.12
N GLU A 258 -22.22 -31.05 -8.37
CA GLU A 258 -21.37 -31.87 -9.25
C GLU A 258 -21.17 -31.17 -10.60
N ALA A 259 -19.94 -31.32 -11.13
CA ALA A 259 -19.44 -30.84 -12.41
C ALA A 259 -18.83 -29.43 -12.46
N ALA A 260 -17.70 -29.24 -11.78
CA ALA A 260 -16.54 -28.50 -12.33
C ALA A 260 -15.27 -28.81 -11.52
N THR A 261 -14.92 -30.09 -11.40
CA THR A 261 -13.64 -30.52 -10.83
C THR A 261 -13.02 -31.52 -11.78
N GLN A 262 -12.11 -31.07 -12.64
CA GLN A 262 -11.10 -31.92 -13.26
C GLN A 262 -9.93 -31.09 -13.79
N VAL A 263 -8.76 -31.73 -13.80
CA VAL A 263 -7.38 -31.24 -14.02
C VAL A 263 -6.70 -30.71 -12.72
N VAL A 264 -6.33 -31.56 -11.74
CA VAL A 264 -5.14 -32.46 -11.62
C VAL A 264 -3.85 -31.67 -11.31
N GLU A 265 -2.98 -31.94 -10.33
CA GLU A 265 -2.89 -32.82 -9.16
C GLU A 265 -1.64 -32.35 -8.36
N ARG A 266 -1.70 -32.35 -7.03
CA ARG A 266 -0.61 -32.96 -6.25
C ARG A 266 -1.16 -33.55 -4.95
N VAL A 267 -1.00 -34.86 -4.90
CA VAL A 267 -1.56 -35.83 -3.96
C VAL A 267 -1.13 -35.56 -2.51
N VAL A 268 -2.11 -35.36 -1.62
CA VAL A 268 -2.08 -35.93 -0.26
C VAL A 268 -3.51 -36.38 0.05
N GLU A 269 -3.69 -37.69 0.21
CA GLU A 269 -4.94 -38.35 0.58
C GLU A 269 -5.57 -37.70 1.82
N LYS A 270 -6.67 -36.98 1.65
CA LYS A 270 -7.46 -36.45 2.78
C LYS A 270 -8.48 -37.51 3.18
N ILE A 271 -8.06 -38.38 4.09
CA ILE A 271 -8.96 -39.24 4.86
C ILE A 271 -9.98 -38.31 5.54
N VAL A 272 -11.26 -38.47 5.21
CA VAL A 272 -12.36 -37.78 5.89
C VAL A 272 -12.55 -38.45 7.25
N THR A 273 -11.71 -38.09 8.21
CA THR A 273 -11.86 -38.46 9.61
C THR A 273 -12.81 -37.45 10.27
N GLN A 274 -13.88 -37.94 10.91
CA GLN A 274 -14.63 -37.11 11.86
C GLN A 274 -13.66 -36.54 12.91
N PRO A 275 -13.76 -35.25 13.27
CA PRO A 275 -12.83 -34.64 14.21
C PRO A 275 -13.06 -35.23 15.61
N ILE A 276 -12.22 -36.21 16.00
CA ILE A 276 -12.21 -36.80 17.33
C ILE A 276 -11.30 -35.94 18.20
N ARG A 277 -11.81 -35.48 19.35
CA ARG A 277 -11.01 -34.70 20.30
C ARG A 277 -9.89 -35.55 20.91
N GLN A 278 -8.64 -35.23 20.60
CA GLN A 278 -7.46 -35.81 21.22
C GLN A 278 -7.08 -35.01 22.48
N LYS A 279 -7.46 -35.50 23.66
CA LYS A 279 -7.09 -34.86 24.93
C LYS A 279 -5.60 -35.06 25.24
N LEU A 280 -4.97 -34.05 25.82
CA LEU A 280 -3.58 -34.16 26.28
C LEU A 280 -3.49 -35.00 27.58
N PRO A 281 -2.37 -35.71 27.82
CA PRO A 281 -2.14 -36.45 29.05
C PRO A 281 -2.09 -35.56 30.30
N ARG A 282 -2.28 -36.16 31.49
CA ARG A 282 -2.29 -35.43 32.79
C ARG A 282 -0.94 -34.76 33.09
N SER A 283 0.16 -35.35 32.65
CA SER A 283 1.51 -34.76 32.67
C SER A 283 2.02 -34.68 31.24
N ARG A 284 2.57 -33.52 30.86
CA ARG A 284 2.95 -33.22 29.47
C ARG A 284 4.10 -32.24 29.44
N ARG A 285 4.81 -32.24 28.31
CA ARG A 285 5.81 -31.20 28.03
C ARG A 285 5.09 -29.93 27.61
N GLY A 286 5.71 -28.80 27.90
CA GLY A 286 5.21 -27.52 27.46
C GLY A 286 6.31 -26.49 27.44
N ARG A 287 6.08 -25.42 26.69
CA ARG A 287 6.97 -24.27 26.61
C ARG A 287 6.28 -23.08 27.20
N THR A 288 7.02 -22.32 27.99
CA THR A 288 6.56 -21.05 28.55
C THR A 288 7.51 -19.97 28.08
N PHE A 289 6.96 -18.92 27.48
CA PHE A 289 7.72 -17.73 27.16
C PHE A 289 7.00 -16.49 27.66
N GLU A 290 7.80 -15.55 28.18
CA GLU A 290 7.36 -14.20 28.45
C GLU A 290 7.32 -13.43 27.12
N PHE A 291 6.37 -12.51 27.00
CA PHE A 291 6.37 -11.56 25.90
C PHE A 291 5.91 -10.18 26.37
N ARG A 292 6.35 -9.17 25.63
CA ARG A 292 5.86 -7.79 25.75
C ARG A 292 5.47 -7.27 24.39
N VAL A 293 4.27 -6.74 24.27
CA VAL A 293 3.81 -5.98 23.10
C VAL A 293 3.38 -4.60 23.57
N ALA A 294 4.11 -3.57 23.16
CA ALA A 294 4.02 -2.22 23.73
C ALA A 294 4.13 -2.25 25.27
N ASP A 295 3.17 -1.68 25.98
CA ASP A 295 3.16 -1.66 27.45
C ASP A 295 2.52 -2.92 28.09
N CYS A 296 2.12 -3.89 27.27
CA CYS A 296 1.44 -5.09 27.73
C CYS A 296 2.41 -6.27 27.87
N LYS A 297 2.75 -6.61 29.11
CA LYS A 297 3.52 -7.82 29.47
C LYS A 297 2.58 -9.00 29.70
N GLY A 298 2.95 -10.16 29.19
CA GLY A 298 2.22 -11.41 29.37
C GLY A 298 3.09 -12.66 29.30
N PHE A 299 2.49 -13.80 29.59
CA PHE A 299 3.10 -15.12 29.49
C PHE A 299 2.24 -16.01 28.62
N ALA A 300 2.87 -16.76 27.71
CA ALA A 300 2.23 -17.79 26.93
C ALA A 300 2.76 -19.16 27.37
N ASN A 301 1.86 -20.08 27.69
CA ASN A 301 2.18 -21.46 28.02
C ASN A 301 1.58 -22.38 26.96
N ILE A 302 2.42 -23.08 26.20
CA ILE A 302 2.02 -23.98 25.13
C ILE A 302 2.22 -25.41 25.62
N GLY A 303 1.13 -26.18 25.74
CA GLY A 303 1.19 -27.60 26.04
C GLY A 303 1.39 -28.40 24.76
N GLU A 304 2.34 -29.33 24.78
CA GLU A 304 2.71 -30.14 23.62
C GLU A 304 2.19 -31.59 23.77
N TYR A 305 1.87 -32.21 22.63
CA TYR A 305 1.72 -33.66 22.53
C TYR A 305 3.09 -34.36 22.59
N GLU A 306 3.10 -35.68 22.74
CA GLU A 306 4.35 -36.47 22.78
C GLU A 306 5.17 -36.35 21.49
N ASP A 307 4.52 -36.03 20.37
CA ASP A 307 5.14 -35.81 19.05
C ASP A 307 5.68 -34.37 18.87
N GLY A 308 5.57 -33.51 19.89
CA GLY A 308 6.05 -32.13 19.86
C GLY A 308 5.09 -31.13 19.22
N ARG A 309 3.92 -31.56 18.72
CA ARG A 309 2.92 -30.63 18.18
C ARG A 309 2.23 -29.86 19.31
N PRO A 310 1.84 -28.58 19.09
CA PRO A 310 1.09 -27.81 20.08
C PRO A 310 -0.34 -28.34 20.18
N GLY A 311 -0.80 -28.60 21.41
CA GLY A 311 -2.13 -29.12 21.71
C GLY A 311 -3.00 -28.23 22.58
N GLU A 312 -2.40 -27.29 23.30
CA GLU A 312 -3.13 -26.26 24.04
C GLU A 312 -2.28 -25.01 24.24
N MET A 313 -2.93 -23.87 24.43
CA MET A 313 -2.29 -22.63 24.82
C MET A 313 -3.03 -22.00 26.00
N PHE A 314 -2.27 -21.42 26.92
CA PHE A 314 -2.77 -20.55 27.97
C PHE A 314 -2.06 -19.22 27.88
N LEU A 315 -2.82 -18.14 28.03
CA LEU A 315 -2.31 -16.78 28.02
C LEU A 315 -2.56 -16.16 29.38
N THR A 316 -1.55 -15.54 29.96
CA THR A 316 -1.70 -14.72 31.16
C THR A 316 -1.26 -13.32 30.82
N VAL A 317 -2.22 -12.40 30.70
CA VAL A 317 -1.99 -11.03 30.23
C VAL A 317 -2.70 -10.06 31.17
N SER A 318 -2.07 -8.91 31.47
CA SER A 318 -2.62 -7.87 32.35
C SER A 318 -2.86 -8.31 33.82
N LYS A 319 -3.33 -7.38 34.66
CA LYS A 319 -3.74 -7.70 36.04
C LYS A 319 -4.96 -8.63 36.02
N GLN A 320 -4.95 -9.61 36.92
CA GLN A 320 -6.04 -10.58 37.10
C GLN A 320 -7.39 -9.86 37.28
N GLY A 321 -8.41 -10.29 36.55
CA GLY A 321 -9.76 -9.69 36.59
C GLY A 321 -10.01 -8.55 35.59
N SER A 322 -9.05 -8.22 34.73
CA SER A 322 -9.29 -7.29 33.60
C SER A 322 -10.08 -7.94 32.47
N THR A 323 -10.86 -7.15 31.74
CA THR A 323 -11.63 -7.60 30.56
C THR A 323 -10.73 -8.29 29.53
N LEU A 324 -9.53 -7.73 29.30
CA LEU A 324 -8.55 -8.30 28.38
C LEU A 324 -8.08 -9.69 28.84
N SER A 325 -7.79 -9.88 30.13
CA SER A 325 -7.44 -11.20 30.68
C SER A 325 -8.57 -12.22 30.46
N GLY A 326 -9.83 -11.84 30.70
CA GLY A 326 -10.97 -12.73 30.47
C GLY A 326 -11.17 -13.13 29.01
N ILE A 327 -11.01 -12.19 28.09
CA ILE A 327 -11.11 -12.45 26.64
C ILE A 327 -9.94 -13.31 26.16
N MET A 328 -8.72 -13.04 26.60
CA MET A 328 -7.53 -13.83 26.25
C MET A 328 -7.64 -15.27 26.79
N ASP A 329 -8.16 -15.46 27.99
CA ASP A 329 -8.42 -16.80 28.55
C ASP A 329 -9.46 -17.58 27.74
N ALA A 330 -10.57 -16.93 27.37
CA ALA A 330 -11.61 -17.54 26.54
C ALA A 330 -11.07 -17.91 25.15
N PHE A 331 -10.28 -17.01 24.56
CA PHE A 331 -9.65 -17.24 23.27
C PHE A 331 -8.65 -18.40 23.31
N ALA A 332 -7.74 -18.40 24.29
CA ALA A 332 -6.73 -19.43 24.46
C ALA A 332 -7.38 -20.83 24.63
N LYS A 333 -8.51 -20.90 25.34
CA LYS A 333 -9.34 -22.11 25.42
C LYS A 333 -9.89 -22.51 24.04
N SER A 334 -10.46 -21.59 23.28
CA SER A 334 -11.01 -21.89 21.94
C SER A 334 -9.93 -22.44 20.99
N ILE A 335 -8.73 -21.87 20.99
CA ILE A 335 -7.60 -22.38 20.19
C ILE A 335 -7.16 -23.75 20.67
N SER A 336 -7.07 -23.96 21.99
CA SER A 336 -6.76 -25.27 22.56
C SER A 336 -7.77 -26.34 22.13
N TYR A 337 -9.06 -26.02 22.12
CA TYR A 337 -10.07 -26.92 21.59
C TYR A 337 -9.87 -27.20 20.10
N GLY A 338 -9.62 -26.17 19.28
CA GLY A 338 -9.37 -26.34 17.85
C GLY A 338 -8.17 -27.24 17.56
N LEU A 339 -7.04 -27.03 18.25
CA LEU A 339 -5.86 -27.89 18.15
C LEU A 339 -6.18 -29.34 18.56
N GLN A 340 -6.93 -29.54 19.64
CA GLN A 340 -7.36 -30.88 20.10
C GLN A 340 -8.33 -31.58 19.16
N TYR A 341 -9.09 -30.84 18.35
CA TYR A 341 -9.95 -31.37 17.29
C TYR A 341 -9.23 -31.54 15.95
N GLY A 342 -7.92 -31.29 15.90
CA GLY A 342 -7.09 -31.54 14.73
C GLY A 342 -7.01 -30.38 13.73
N VAL A 343 -7.41 -29.16 14.13
CA VAL A 343 -7.19 -27.97 13.28
C VAL A 343 -5.67 -27.72 13.18
N PRO A 344 -5.10 -27.65 11.97
CA PRO A 344 -3.66 -27.44 11.80
C PRO A 344 -3.24 -26.05 12.29
N LEU A 345 -2.08 -25.95 12.94
CA LEU A 345 -1.53 -24.68 13.43
C LEU A 345 -1.47 -23.62 12.33
N ARG A 346 -1.07 -24.03 11.12
CA ARG A 346 -0.99 -23.17 9.93
C ARG A 346 -2.28 -22.37 9.69
N ALA A 347 -3.44 -22.99 9.83
CA ALA A 347 -4.72 -22.30 9.63
C ALA A 347 -4.95 -21.18 10.64
N PHE A 348 -4.50 -21.36 11.88
CA PHE A 348 -4.54 -20.29 12.88
C PHE A 348 -3.52 -19.19 12.62
N VAL A 349 -2.31 -19.55 12.17
CA VAL A 349 -1.29 -18.56 11.81
C VAL A 349 -1.79 -17.69 10.65
N GLU A 350 -2.36 -18.28 9.61
CA GLU A 350 -2.97 -17.56 8.49
C GLU A 350 -4.13 -16.65 8.94
N ALA A 351 -4.98 -17.12 9.86
CA ALA A 351 -6.13 -16.37 10.32
C ALA A 351 -5.79 -15.16 11.21
N PHE A 352 -4.74 -15.26 12.02
CA PHE A 352 -4.45 -14.27 13.07
C PHE A 352 -3.21 -13.40 12.83
N THR A 353 -2.35 -13.76 11.87
CA THR A 353 -1.25 -12.89 11.45
C THR A 353 -1.80 -11.63 10.79
N ASN A 354 -1.21 -10.47 11.06
CA ASN A 354 -1.66 -9.14 10.61
C ASN A 354 -3.00 -8.66 11.19
N MET A 355 -3.60 -9.37 12.15
CA MET A 355 -4.77 -8.87 12.87
C MET A 355 -4.41 -7.66 13.74
N ARG A 356 -5.18 -6.57 13.64
CA ARG A 356 -4.87 -5.28 14.26
C ARG A 356 -5.84 -4.90 15.38
N PHE A 357 -5.32 -4.73 16.60
CA PHE A 357 -6.01 -4.12 17.74
C PHE A 357 -5.02 -3.86 18.88
N GLU A 358 -5.36 -2.97 19.80
CA GLU A 358 -4.52 -2.66 20.97
C GLU A 358 -4.61 -3.76 22.04
N PRO A 359 -3.49 -4.19 22.66
CA PRO A 359 -2.14 -3.61 22.56
C PRO A 359 -1.37 -3.99 21.29
N ALA A 360 -0.74 -2.99 20.65
CA ALA A 360 0.08 -3.12 19.44
C ALA A 360 1.31 -2.21 19.54
N GLY A 361 2.45 -2.63 18.99
CA GLY A 361 3.67 -1.84 18.97
C GLY A 361 4.95 -2.67 19.01
N MET A 362 6.01 -2.04 19.52
CA MET A 362 7.33 -2.66 19.68
C MET A 362 7.24 -3.84 20.65
N THR A 363 7.95 -4.93 20.33
CA THR A 363 8.04 -6.10 21.20
C THR A 363 9.43 -6.23 21.81
N ASP A 364 9.58 -7.13 22.77
CA ASP A 364 10.87 -7.56 23.33
C ASP A 364 11.49 -8.78 22.60
N ASP A 365 10.87 -9.26 21.51
CA ASP A 365 11.35 -10.37 20.71
C ASP A 365 12.31 -9.88 19.60
N PRO A 366 13.54 -10.42 19.50
CA PRO A 366 14.53 -9.99 18.50
C PRO A 366 14.13 -10.33 17.05
N ASP A 367 13.31 -11.36 16.83
CA ASP A 367 12.81 -11.77 15.51
C ASP A 367 11.55 -11.00 15.11
N ILE A 368 10.68 -10.69 16.09
CA ILE A 368 9.37 -10.05 15.89
C ILE A 368 9.35 -8.64 16.49
N ARG A 369 10.24 -7.76 16.01
CA ARG A 369 10.41 -6.40 16.55
C ARG A 369 9.12 -5.58 16.68
N MET A 370 8.15 -5.74 15.76
CA MET A 370 6.89 -4.99 15.78
C MET A 370 5.69 -5.94 15.58
N ALA A 371 4.69 -5.76 16.43
CA ALA A 371 3.43 -6.49 16.37
C ALA A 371 2.22 -5.56 16.27
N SER A 372 1.25 -5.93 15.43
CA SER A 372 0.03 -5.15 15.19
C SER A 372 -1.12 -5.51 16.13
N SER A 373 -0.95 -6.58 16.92
CA SER A 373 -1.70 -6.94 18.12
C SER A 373 -0.94 -7.99 18.92
N ILE A 374 -1.40 -8.30 20.13
CA ILE A 374 -0.92 -9.46 20.91
C ILE A 374 -1.07 -10.78 20.12
N MET A 375 -2.13 -10.91 19.34
CA MET A 375 -2.47 -12.15 18.63
C MET A 375 -1.55 -12.37 17.44
N ASP A 376 -1.35 -11.29 16.69
CA ASP A 376 -0.42 -11.23 15.59
C ASP A 376 1.01 -11.57 16.06
N TYR A 377 1.43 -11.07 17.22
CA TYR A 377 2.69 -11.48 17.85
C TYR A 377 2.71 -12.99 18.17
N LEU A 378 1.69 -13.48 18.90
CA LEU A 378 1.65 -14.86 19.39
C LEU A 378 1.69 -15.86 18.24
N PHE A 379 0.92 -15.66 17.18
CA PHE A 379 0.87 -16.59 16.06
C PHE A 379 2.11 -16.50 15.16
N ARG A 380 2.74 -15.32 15.03
CA ARG A 380 4.07 -15.24 14.39
C ARG A 380 5.15 -15.94 15.21
N ARG A 381 5.10 -15.85 16.54
CA ARG A 381 6.04 -16.56 17.43
C ARG A 381 5.82 -18.07 17.41
N LEU A 382 4.56 -18.52 17.42
CA LEU A 382 4.21 -19.94 17.26
C LEU A 382 4.63 -20.49 15.89
N ALA A 383 4.48 -19.69 14.83
CA ALA A 383 4.98 -20.07 13.51
C ALA A 383 6.48 -20.31 13.56
N LEU A 384 7.26 -19.34 14.05
CA LEU A 384 8.72 -19.46 14.19
C LEU A 384 9.15 -20.69 15.00
N GLU A 385 8.33 -21.12 15.97
CA GLU A 385 8.67 -22.22 16.87
C GLU A 385 8.29 -23.61 16.35
N TYR A 386 7.16 -23.73 15.65
CA TYR A 386 6.53 -25.01 15.32
C TYR A 386 6.38 -25.28 13.81
N MET A 387 6.64 -24.30 12.94
CA MET A 387 6.52 -24.45 11.49
C MET A 387 7.88 -24.50 10.81
N THR A 388 7.95 -25.25 9.70
CA THR A 388 9.16 -25.34 8.88
C THR A 388 9.46 -24.02 8.17
N TYR A 389 10.71 -23.84 7.72
CA TYR A 389 11.10 -22.63 6.99
C TYR A 389 10.22 -22.38 5.77
N ASP A 390 9.99 -23.42 4.95
CA ASP A 390 9.20 -23.30 3.72
C ASP A 390 7.75 -22.87 4.00
N GLU A 391 7.10 -23.48 5.00
CA GLU A 391 5.74 -23.10 5.41
C GLU A 391 5.66 -21.68 5.94
N ARG A 392 6.69 -21.21 6.64
CA ARG A 392 6.74 -19.82 7.16
C ARG A 392 7.04 -18.81 6.05
N ALA A 393 7.89 -19.16 5.10
CA ALA A 393 8.26 -18.31 3.98
C ALA A 393 7.05 -17.98 3.09
N GLU A 394 6.17 -18.96 2.86
CA GLU A 394 4.88 -18.75 2.18
C GLU A 394 3.98 -17.73 2.89
N LEU A 395 4.09 -17.64 4.22
CA LEU A 395 3.33 -16.70 5.05
C LEU A 395 4.06 -15.38 5.30
N GLY A 396 5.27 -15.20 4.73
CA GLY A 396 6.10 -14.01 4.92
C GLY A 396 6.66 -13.87 6.34
N ILE A 397 6.77 -14.96 7.10
CA ILE A 397 7.24 -14.96 8.49
C ILE A 397 8.72 -15.39 8.53
N PHE A 398 9.61 -14.41 8.63
CA PHE A 398 11.06 -14.62 8.66
C PHE A 398 11.65 -14.20 10.00
N THR A 399 12.66 -14.94 10.48
CA THR A 399 13.54 -14.53 11.59
C THR A 399 14.36 -13.30 11.19
N ARG A 400 15.05 -12.68 12.15
CA ARG A 400 15.90 -11.53 11.85
C ARG A 400 16.99 -11.87 10.82
N ASP A 401 17.64 -13.02 10.97
CA ASP A 401 18.76 -13.42 10.12
C ASP A 401 18.28 -13.84 8.72
N GLU A 402 17.11 -14.48 8.63
CA GLU A 402 16.48 -14.87 7.35
C GLU A 402 16.10 -13.64 6.50
N ARG A 403 15.79 -12.48 7.13
CA ARG A 403 15.50 -11.22 6.38
C ARG A 403 16.74 -10.60 5.73
N ILE A 404 17.95 -11.01 6.12
CA ILE A 404 19.21 -10.39 5.68
C ILE A 404 19.75 -11.04 4.40
N GLN A 405 19.25 -12.22 3.99
CA GLN A 405 19.63 -12.83 2.71
C GLN A 405 18.53 -12.70 1.67
N PRO A 406 18.81 -11.88 0.63
CA PRO A 406 18.87 -12.46 -0.70
C PRO A 406 20.03 -11.83 -1.49
N THR A 407 21.23 -12.40 -1.41
CA THR A 407 22.30 -12.07 -2.36
C THR A 407 22.44 -13.19 -3.38
N LEU A 408 22.39 -12.81 -4.65
CA LEU A 408 22.82 -13.64 -5.77
C LEU A 408 24.31 -14.00 -5.59
N PRO A 409 24.77 -15.21 -5.96
CA PRO A 409 26.18 -15.56 -5.88
C PRO A 409 27.02 -14.63 -6.76
N GLY A 410 27.99 -13.91 -6.19
CA GLY A 410 29.01 -13.16 -6.95
C GLY A 410 28.94 -11.63 -6.91
N VAL A 411 28.10 -11.03 -6.06
CA VAL A 411 28.11 -9.57 -5.83
C VAL A 411 28.72 -9.28 -4.45
N GLU A 412 29.98 -8.84 -4.42
CA GLU A 412 30.55 -8.21 -3.22
C GLU A 412 30.07 -6.75 -3.17
N GLU A 413 29.20 -6.42 -2.23
CA GLU A 413 28.86 -5.02 -1.95
C GLU A 413 30.01 -4.35 -1.22
N SER A 414 30.49 -3.23 -1.77
CA SER A 414 31.32 -2.30 -1.03
C SER A 414 30.43 -1.50 -0.08
N VAL A 415 30.57 -1.76 1.22
CA VAL A 415 29.92 -0.97 2.26
C VAL A 415 30.64 0.39 2.31
N ILE A 416 30.02 1.43 1.76
CA ILE A 416 30.42 2.79 2.08
C ILE A 416 29.71 3.17 3.37
N GLU A 417 30.47 3.28 4.47
CA GLU A 417 29.97 3.86 5.70
C GLU A 417 29.49 5.29 5.45
N THR A 418 28.18 5.47 5.41
CA THR A 418 27.56 6.79 5.35
C THR A 418 27.65 7.39 6.74
N LYS A 419 28.65 8.23 6.99
CA LYS A 419 28.69 9.08 8.19
C LYS A 419 27.62 10.17 8.05
N ASN A 420 26.56 10.06 8.84
CA ASN A 420 25.70 11.21 9.11
C ASN A 420 26.58 12.30 9.75
N GLY A 421 26.66 13.46 9.09
CA GLY A 421 27.36 14.62 9.62
C GLY A 421 26.78 15.03 10.97
N SER A 422 27.69 15.34 11.90
CA SER A 422 27.49 15.71 13.30
C SER A 422 26.88 14.63 14.20
N GLU A 423 27.77 13.83 14.81
CA GLU A 423 27.53 13.30 16.14
C GLU A 423 27.18 14.46 17.09
N MET A 424 25.91 14.57 17.48
CA MET A 424 25.60 15.23 18.75
C MET A 424 26.31 14.42 19.82
N ALA A 425 27.23 15.09 20.55
CA ALA A 425 27.81 14.53 21.75
C ALA A 425 26.69 13.99 22.64
N THR A 426 26.85 12.74 23.09
CA THR A 426 25.94 12.14 24.06
C THR A 426 25.75 13.10 25.22
N ASP A 427 24.48 13.41 25.52
CA ASP A 427 24.14 14.16 26.73
C ASP A 427 24.83 13.49 27.93
N ILE A 428 25.58 14.28 28.68
CA ILE A 428 26.16 13.86 29.95
C ILE A 428 24.98 13.48 30.84
N LYS A 429 24.97 12.23 31.31
CA LYS A 429 23.92 11.69 32.19
C LYS A 429 23.56 12.71 33.28
N SER A 430 22.35 13.24 33.23
CA SER A 430 21.85 14.29 34.13
C SER A 430 21.48 13.79 35.53
N VAL A 431 21.97 12.62 35.95
CA VAL A 431 21.87 12.15 37.33
C VAL A 431 23.17 11.42 37.66
N GLN A 432 24.02 12.06 38.48
CA GLN A 432 25.18 11.39 39.08
C GLN A 432 24.69 10.27 40.00
N SER A 433 25.34 9.12 39.91
CA SER A 433 25.12 8.03 40.85
C SER A 433 25.52 8.47 42.28
N VAL A 434 24.86 7.92 43.30
CA VAL A 434 25.19 8.20 44.73
C VAL A 434 26.67 7.93 45.02
N SER A 435 27.28 7.00 44.30
CA SER A 435 28.73 6.71 44.32
C SER A 435 29.61 7.87 43.83
N GLU A 436 29.18 8.62 42.81
CA GLU A 436 29.95 9.76 42.27
C GLU A 436 29.84 11.01 43.17
N LEU A 437 28.70 11.19 43.84
CA LEU A 437 28.50 12.29 44.80
C LEU A 437 29.39 12.14 46.05
N VAL A 438 29.55 10.91 46.55
CA VAL A 438 30.47 10.62 47.67
C VAL A 438 31.92 10.90 47.28
N GLN A 439 32.31 10.57 46.05
CA GLN A 439 33.65 10.81 45.52
C GLN A 439 33.95 12.31 45.33
N GLN A 440 32.95 13.13 44.96
CA GLN A 440 33.11 14.58 44.84
C GLN A 440 33.20 15.31 46.20
N ILE A 441 32.55 14.77 47.24
CA ILE A 441 32.67 15.26 48.62
C ILE A 441 34.07 14.95 49.18
N GLU A 442 34.62 13.77 48.91
CA GLU A 442 36.00 13.40 49.28
C GLU A 442 37.06 14.27 48.57
N LEU A 443 36.75 14.78 47.37
CA LEU A 443 37.63 15.64 46.56
C LEU A 443 37.45 17.15 46.81
N GLY A 444 36.54 17.55 47.72
CA GLY A 444 36.41 18.95 48.18
C GLY A 444 35.88 19.96 47.16
N ILE A 445 35.12 19.52 46.14
CA ILE A 445 34.60 20.40 45.07
C ILE A 445 33.14 20.77 45.38
N ALA A 446 32.86 22.07 45.58
CA ALA A 446 31.52 22.54 45.90
C ALA A 446 30.62 22.68 44.65
N PRO A 447 29.33 22.25 44.71
CA PRO A 447 28.42 22.36 43.58
C PRO A 447 27.91 23.79 43.35
N LYS A 448 27.75 24.18 42.08
CA LYS A 448 27.19 25.47 41.67
C LYS A 448 25.66 25.49 41.83
N ALA A 449 25.14 26.60 42.35
CA ALA A 449 23.71 26.82 42.58
C ALA A 449 22.90 26.84 41.26
N PRO A 450 21.63 26.37 41.26
CA PRO A 450 20.79 26.36 40.08
C PRO A 450 20.28 27.77 39.77
N VAL A 451 20.22 28.11 38.49
CA VAL A 451 19.62 29.36 38.01
C VAL A 451 18.11 29.19 37.99
N SER A 452 17.43 30.01 38.78
CA SER A 452 15.98 30.17 38.83
C SER A 452 15.55 31.28 37.88
N ASP A 453 14.74 30.98 36.88
CA ASP A 453 13.75 31.94 36.40
C ASP A 453 12.45 31.24 36.03
N HIS A 454 11.36 31.78 36.56
CA HIS A 454 10.01 31.22 36.56
C HIS A 454 9.09 32.19 35.79
N SER A 455 8.63 31.78 34.61
CA SER A 455 7.41 32.29 34.00
C SER A 455 6.63 31.12 33.39
N SER A 456 5.55 30.69 34.05
CA SER A 456 4.64 29.65 33.55
C SER A 456 3.83 30.13 32.34
N PRO A 457 3.50 29.22 31.42
CA PRO A 457 2.17 28.62 31.51
C PRO A 457 2.21 27.08 31.39
N ASN A 458 1.15 26.44 31.90
CA ASN A 458 0.87 25.01 31.77
C ASN A 458 1.28 24.42 30.40
N GLY A 459 1.94 23.26 30.41
CA GLY A 459 2.24 22.49 29.20
C GLY A 459 2.41 21.00 29.51
N ILE A 460 1.31 20.26 29.40
CA ILE A 460 1.29 18.81 29.28
C ILE A 460 2.02 18.43 27.98
N VAL A 461 2.93 17.44 28.01
CA VAL A 461 3.43 16.82 26.75
C VAL A 461 3.23 15.30 26.82
N ARG A 462 1.99 14.92 26.51
CA ARG A 462 1.68 13.71 25.73
C ARG A 462 2.20 13.99 24.31
N HIS A 463 2.42 12.98 23.47
CA HIS A 463 2.31 13.25 22.03
C HIS A 463 0.82 13.51 21.71
N SER A 464 0.35 14.74 22.01
CA SER A 464 -1.02 15.23 21.84
C SER A 464 -1.22 16.13 20.63
N ASP A 465 -0.16 16.44 19.86
CA ASP A 465 -0.25 17.47 18.82
C ASP A 465 -0.70 16.93 17.45
N ALA A 466 -1.18 15.70 17.42
CA ALA A 466 -2.06 15.23 16.37
C ALA A 466 -3.39 16.00 16.49
N PRO A 467 -3.70 16.96 15.59
CA PRO A 467 -4.93 17.72 15.66
C PRO A 467 -6.12 16.75 15.65
N MET A 468 -7.15 17.09 16.41
CA MET A 468 -8.42 16.40 16.28
C MET A 468 -9.04 16.79 14.94
N CYS A 469 -9.59 15.81 14.23
CA CYS A 469 -10.24 16.08 12.97
C CYS A 469 -11.41 17.05 13.17
N MET A 470 -11.38 18.21 12.50
CA MET A 470 -12.43 19.23 12.63
C MET A 470 -13.79 18.77 12.11
N LEU A 471 -13.83 17.68 11.32
CA LEU A 471 -15.06 17.10 10.76
C LEU A 471 -15.68 16.02 11.64
N CYS A 472 -14.89 15.12 12.22
CA CYS A 472 -15.42 13.97 12.95
C CYS A 472 -14.88 13.79 14.38
N GLY A 473 -14.01 14.69 14.84
CA GLY A 473 -13.47 14.68 16.20
C GLY A 473 -12.52 13.51 16.52
N VAL A 474 -12.10 12.73 15.52
CA VAL A 474 -11.13 11.63 15.69
C VAL A 474 -9.71 12.15 15.62
N GLN A 475 -8.84 11.66 16.50
CA GLN A 475 -7.44 12.07 16.55
C GLN A 475 -6.72 11.70 15.25
N MET A 476 -6.17 12.71 14.57
CA MET A 476 -5.57 12.53 13.25
C MET A 476 -4.18 11.88 13.39
N GLN A 477 -3.79 11.04 12.44
CA GLN A 477 -2.51 10.35 12.46
C GLN A 477 -1.52 11.02 11.53
N ARG A 478 -0.24 11.04 11.91
CA ARG A 478 0.80 11.70 11.11
C ARG A 478 1.01 10.95 9.79
N ALA A 479 0.85 11.64 8.67
CA ALA A 479 1.04 11.14 7.31
C ALA A 479 2.04 12.07 6.60
N GLY A 480 3.33 11.72 6.69
CA GLY A 480 4.42 12.58 6.25
C GLY A 480 4.56 13.84 7.11
N SER A 481 4.57 15.02 6.47
CA SER A 481 4.56 16.33 7.14
C SER A 481 3.16 16.78 7.61
N CYS A 482 2.11 16.05 7.23
CA CYS A 482 0.70 16.32 7.58
C CYS A 482 0.17 15.40 8.67
N HIS A 483 -1.06 15.65 9.11
CA HIS A 483 -1.92 14.68 9.78
C HIS A 483 -3.11 14.32 8.90
N ALA A 484 -3.54 13.06 8.92
CA ALA A 484 -4.69 12.52 8.20
C ALA A 484 -5.65 11.84 9.18
N CYS A 485 -6.95 12.07 9.05
CA CYS A 485 -7.96 11.44 9.87
C CYS A 485 -8.24 10.02 9.34
N PRO A 486 -8.03 8.97 10.15
CA PRO A 486 -8.23 7.59 9.71
C PRO A 486 -9.72 7.24 9.52
N SER A 487 -10.64 8.06 10.06
CA SER A 487 -12.07 7.79 10.04
C SER A 487 -12.79 8.46 8.86
N CYS A 488 -12.44 9.69 8.50
CA CYS A 488 -13.12 10.43 7.42
C CYS A 488 -12.19 10.93 6.30
N GLY A 489 -10.88 10.67 6.40
CA GLY A 489 -9.92 11.04 5.36
C GLY A 489 -9.49 12.50 5.32
N SER A 490 -10.09 13.39 6.13
CA SER A 490 -9.67 14.80 6.23
C SER A 490 -8.18 14.91 6.60
N THR A 491 -7.43 15.83 5.99
CA THR A 491 -6.02 16.07 6.33
C THR A 491 -5.82 17.47 6.95
N SER A 492 -4.73 17.67 7.70
CA SER A 492 -4.44 18.92 8.41
C SER A 492 -3.82 20.01 7.54
N GLY A 493 -3.88 19.87 6.21
CA GLY A 493 -3.65 20.97 5.27
C GLY A 493 -2.21 21.38 4.95
N CYS A 494 -1.22 20.47 4.94
CA CYS A 494 0.03 20.77 4.22
C CYS A 494 -0.08 20.19 2.80
N SER A 495 -0.17 21.09 1.82
CA SER A 495 -0.17 20.81 0.38
C SER A 495 1.12 20.20 -0.12
#